data_AF-A0A2J6HH29-F1
#
_entry.id   AF-A0A2J6HH29-F1
#
_cell.length_a   1.000
_cell.length_b   1.000
_cell.length_c   1.000
_cell.angle_alpha   90.00
_cell.angle_beta   90.00
_cell.angle_gamma   90.00
#
_symmetry.space_group_name_H-M   'P 1'
#
loop_
_entity.id
_entity.type
_entity.pdbx_description
1 polymer ?
#
loop_
_entity_poly.entity_id
_entity_poly.type
_entity_poly.pdbx_seq_one_letter_code
_entity_poly.pdbx_strand_id
1 'polypeptide(L)'
;MISIQKAIKKLEEGNFHFVNDKLKNRNLHAKRRMELVDGQEPWAIILSCADSRVVPELIFDTGIGELFVIRVAGNIANTSTIATIEYAVAHIHTPVIVVLGHENCGAVT
;
A
#
# COMPACT_ATOMS: atom_id res chain seq x y z
N MET A 1 0.52 -16.65 -1.15
CA MET A 1 1.67 -15.71 -1.08
C MET A 1 2.34 -15.50 -2.42
N ILE A 2 2.35 -14.25 -2.89
CA ILE A 2 3.04 -13.84 -4.13
C ILE A 2 4.56 -13.80 -3.93
N SER A 3 5.36 -13.96 -4.99
CA SER A 3 6.82 -13.73 -4.88
C SER A 3 7.12 -12.24 -4.71
N ILE A 4 8.23 -11.93 -4.03
CA ILE A 4 8.71 -10.54 -3.84
C ILE A 4 8.85 -9.82 -5.19
N GLN A 5 9.47 -10.46 -6.19
CA GLN A 5 9.67 -9.86 -7.51
C GLN A 5 8.34 -9.53 -8.20
N LYS A 6 7.33 -10.39 -8.03
CA LYS A 6 6.01 -10.15 -8.62
C LYS A 6 5.23 -9.06 -7.85
N ALA A 7 5.39 -8.95 -6.54
CA ALA A 7 4.84 -7.84 -5.76
C ALA A 7 5.45 -6.49 -6.18
N ILE A 8 6.78 -6.42 -6.29
CA ILE A 8 7.49 -5.22 -6.78
C ILE A 8 7.00 -4.85 -8.18
N LYS A 9 6.95 -5.83 -9.10
CA LYS A 9 6.46 -5.58 -10.46
C LYS A 9 5.04 -5.04 -10.50
N LYS A 10 4.14 -5.53 -9.63
CA LYS A 10 2.77 -5.00 -9.52
C LYS A 10 2.75 -3.54 -9.08
N LEU A 11 3.61 -3.14 -8.13
CA LEU A 11 3.74 -1.74 -7.71
C LEU A 11 4.25 -0.87 -8.86
N GLU A 12 5.30 -1.32 -9.57
CA GLU A 12 5.87 -0.59 -10.70
C GLU A 12 4.86 -0.42 -11.85
N GLU A 13 4.15 -1.49 -12.22
CA GLU A 13 3.09 -1.46 -13.23
C GLU A 13 1.95 -0.52 -12.83
N GLY A 14 1.56 -0.56 -11.55
CA GLY A 14 0.50 0.29 -11.02
C GLY A 14 0.86 1.77 -11.05
N ASN A 15 2.07 2.11 -10.59
CA ASN A 15 2.61 3.46 -10.69
C ASN A 15 2.76 3.93 -12.13
N PHE A 16 3.16 3.05 -13.03
CA PHE A 16 3.18 3.36 -14.46
C PHE A 16 1.77 3.73 -14.97
N HIS A 17 0.72 3.02 -14.58
CA HIS A 17 -0.65 3.41 -14.96
C HIS A 17 -1.07 4.76 -14.37
N PHE A 18 -0.79 5.01 -13.09
CA PHE A 18 -1.12 6.26 -12.41
C PHE A 18 -0.46 7.47 -13.09
N VAL A 19 0.85 7.41 -13.32
CA VAL A 19 1.63 8.49 -13.96
C VAL A 19 1.18 8.77 -15.39
N ASN A 20 0.59 7.79 -16.08
CA ASN A 20 0.13 7.92 -17.47
C ASN A 20 -1.39 8.14 -17.61
N ASP A 21 -2.12 8.45 -16.52
CA ASP A 21 -3.58 8.61 -16.51
C ASP A 21 -4.35 7.40 -17.10
N LYS A 22 -3.84 6.19 -16.85
CA LYS A 22 -4.37 4.91 -17.37
C LYS A 22 -4.80 3.96 -16.26
N LEU A 23 -5.31 4.50 -15.15
CA LEU A 23 -5.81 3.71 -14.02
C LEU A 23 -6.85 2.68 -14.47
N LYS A 24 -6.72 1.47 -13.95
CA LYS A 24 -7.55 0.33 -14.36
C LYS A 24 -8.74 0.11 -13.43
N ASN A 25 -8.83 0.83 -12.31
CA ASN A 25 -9.94 0.76 -11.33
C ASN A 25 -10.31 -0.69 -10.93
N ARG A 26 -9.29 -1.52 -10.69
CA ARG A 26 -9.47 -2.95 -10.45
C ARG A 26 -10.00 -3.22 -9.04
N ASN A 27 -10.84 -4.24 -8.91
CA ASN A 27 -11.25 -4.79 -7.60
C ASN A 27 -11.91 -3.77 -6.63
N LEU A 28 -12.58 -2.74 -7.15
CA LEU A 28 -13.32 -1.75 -6.34
C LEU A 28 -14.83 -2.08 -6.20
N HIS A 29 -15.27 -3.18 -6.81
CA HIS A 29 -16.69 -3.56 -6.90
C HIS A 29 -17.21 -4.27 -5.64
N ALA A 30 -18.54 -4.29 -5.48
CA ALA A 30 -19.21 -4.89 -4.32
C ALA A 30 -18.81 -6.36 -4.09
N LYS A 31 -18.69 -7.15 -5.16
CA LYS A 31 -18.26 -8.56 -5.05
C LYS A 31 -16.90 -8.71 -4.36
N ARG A 32 -15.93 -7.83 -4.62
CA ARG A 32 -14.61 -7.89 -3.97
C ARG A 32 -14.71 -7.61 -2.49
N ARG A 33 -15.57 -6.66 -2.09
CA ARG A 33 -15.81 -6.37 -0.67
C ARG A 33 -16.40 -7.58 0.07
N MET A 34 -17.31 -8.31 -0.59
CA MET A 34 -17.87 -9.54 -0.02
C MET A 34 -16.82 -10.64 0.16
N GLU A 35 -15.87 -10.77 -0.77
CA GLU A 35 -14.76 -11.74 -0.67
C GLU A 35 -13.79 -11.46 0.50
N LEU A 36 -13.80 -10.24 1.04
CA LEU A 36 -12.87 -9.79 2.08
C LEU A 36 -13.49 -9.74 3.49
N VAL A 37 -14.74 -10.18 3.65
CA VAL A 37 -15.43 -10.15 4.95
C VAL A 37 -14.72 -11.04 5.97
N ASP A 38 -14.26 -12.22 5.54
CA ASP A 38 -13.67 -13.22 6.44
C ASP A 38 -12.15 -13.06 6.60
N GLY A 39 -11.52 -12.14 5.87
CA GLY A 39 -10.08 -11.94 5.95
C GLY A 39 -9.48 -11.11 4.83
N GLN A 40 -8.16 -10.90 4.93
CA GLN A 40 -7.38 -10.12 4.00
C GLN A 40 -6.06 -10.83 3.67
N GLU A 41 -5.57 -10.66 2.44
CA GLU A 41 -4.26 -11.14 2.00
C GLU A 41 -3.54 -10.04 1.18
N PRO A 42 -3.28 -8.86 1.76
CA PRO A 42 -2.51 -7.82 1.11
C PRO A 42 -1.10 -8.32 0.80
N TRP A 43 -0.61 -7.94 -0.37
CA TRP A 43 0.65 -8.46 -0.92
C TRP A 43 1.82 -7.46 -0.82
N ALA A 44 1.57 -6.23 -0.36
CA ALA A 44 2.60 -5.29 0.06
C ALA A 44 2.12 -4.42 1.24
N ILE A 45 3.04 -4.09 2.13
CA ILE A 45 2.86 -3.13 3.22
C ILE A 45 3.42 -1.78 2.75
N ILE A 46 2.66 -0.70 2.91
CA ILE A 46 3.10 0.65 2.57
C ILE A 46 3.12 1.52 3.83
N LEU A 47 4.29 1.98 4.25
CA LEU A 47 4.44 3.08 5.20
C LEU A 47 4.57 4.38 4.42
N SER A 48 3.54 5.21 4.41
CA SER A 48 3.46 6.43 3.60
C SER A 48 3.24 7.67 4.47
N CYS A 49 3.51 8.85 3.90
CA CYS A 49 3.12 10.10 4.52
C CYS A 49 1.59 10.22 4.62
N ALA A 50 1.11 10.90 5.66
CA ALA A 50 -0.30 11.29 5.80
C ALA A 50 -0.71 12.44 4.86
N ASP A 51 0.23 13.00 4.09
CA ASP A 51 -0.03 14.03 3.08
C ASP A 51 -1.17 13.62 2.14
N SER A 52 -2.17 14.50 1.97
CA SER A 52 -3.38 14.21 1.20
C SER A 52 -3.13 13.97 -0.28
N ARG A 53 -1.96 14.38 -0.79
CA ARG A 53 -1.54 14.18 -2.19
C ARG A 53 -0.91 12.81 -2.42
N VAL A 54 -0.51 12.11 -1.35
CA VAL A 54 0.13 10.79 -1.42
C VAL A 54 -0.89 9.73 -1.00
N VAL A 55 -1.60 9.18 -1.99
CA VAL A 55 -2.63 8.15 -1.80
C VAL A 55 -2.11 6.82 -2.38
N PRO A 56 -1.53 5.92 -1.56
CA PRO A 56 -0.82 4.74 -2.04
C PRO A 56 -1.63 3.86 -2.99
N GLU A 57 -2.91 3.64 -2.69
CA GLU A 57 -3.77 2.77 -3.48
C GLU A 57 -3.99 3.30 -4.89
N LEU A 58 -4.08 4.63 -5.04
CA LEU A 58 -4.19 5.30 -6.33
C LEU A 58 -2.85 5.32 -7.06
N ILE A 59 -1.77 5.68 -6.35
CA ILE A 59 -0.42 5.73 -6.91
C ILE A 59 -0.04 4.36 -7.47
N PHE A 60 -0.38 3.27 -6.80
CA PHE A 60 -0.06 1.92 -7.26
C PHE A 60 -1.20 1.21 -8.00
N ASP A 61 -2.25 1.91 -8.44
CA ASP A 61 -3.40 1.36 -9.19
C ASP A 61 -3.93 0.03 -8.61
N THR A 62 -4.10 0.00 -7.28
CA THR A 62 -4.52 -1.20 -6.53
C THR A 62 -5.98 -1.12 -6.10
N GLY A 63 -6.58 -2.30 -5.89
CA GLY A 63 -7.92 -2.42 -5.34
C GLY A 63 -7.98 -2.76 -3.86
N ILE A 64 -9.20 -3.04 -3.39
CA ILE A 64 -9.47 -3.31 -1.98
C ILE A 64 -8.78 -4.61 -1.54
N GLY A 65 -8.09 -4.56 -0.40
CA GLY A 65 -7.39 -5.69 0.22
C GLY A 65 -6.07 -6.08 -0.44
N GLU A 66 -5.54 -5.25 -1.34
CA GLU A 66 -4.26 -5.53 -2.03
C GLU A 66 -3.05 -4.95 -1.30
N LEU A 67 -3.21 -3.80 -0.63
CA LEU A 67 -2.17 -3.14 0.15
C LEU A 67 -2.54 -3.10 1.64
N PHE A 68 -1.54 -3.24 2.51
CA PHE A 68 -1.66 -2.98 3.94
C PHE A 68 -1.02 -1.61 4.21
N VAL A 69 -1.83 -0.57 4.46
CA VAL A 69 -1.36 0.82 4.42
C VAL A 69 -1.29 1.44 5.81
N ILE A 70 -0.14 2.00 6.15
CA ILE A 70 0.10 2.81 7.35
C ILE A 70 0.46 4.22 6.91
N ARG A 71 -0.24 5.23 7.45
CA ARG A 71 0.00 6.64 7.10
C ARG A 71 0.22 7.50 8.33
N VAL A 72 1.35 8.19 8.36
CA VAL A 72 1.73 9.13 9.42
C VAL A 72 2.50 10.29 8.80
N ALA A 73 2.39 11.51 9.33
CA ALA A 73 3.16 12.65 8.83
C ALA A 73 4.67 12.31 8.79
N GLY A 74 5.30 12.49 7.63
CA GLY A 74 6.71 12.17 7.41
C GLY A 74 7.06 10.68 7.34
N ASN A 75 6.07 9.77 7.18
CA ASN A 75 6.27 8.33 7.04
C ASN A 75 7.24 7.74 8.11
N ILE A 76 7.14 8.27 9.33
CA ILE A 76 8.01 7.94 10.45
C ILE A 76 7.68 6.54 10.97
N ALA A 77 8.68 5.67 11.05
CA ALA A 77 8.60 4.37 11.69
C ALA A 77 8.67 4.50 13.23
N ASN A 78 7.61 5.03 13.83
CA ASN A 78 7.45 5.08 15.29
C ASN A 78 6.99 3.72 15.85
N THR A 79 6.99 3.57 17.18
CA THR A 79 6.64 2.30 17.85
C THR A 79 5.30 1.71 17.40
N SER A 80 4.25 2.53 17.23
CA SER A 80 2.94 2.02 16.82
C SER A 80 2.91 1.61 15.34
N THR A 81 3.57 2.35 14.46
CA THR A 81 3.68 1.97 13.04
C THR A 81 4.52 0.71 12.86
N ILE A 82 5.62 0.55 13.59
CA ILE A 82 6.45 -0.67 13.58
C ILE A 82 5.64 -1.86 14.05
N ALA A 83 4.95 -1.76 15.20
CA ALA A 83 4.10 -2.85 15.70
C ALA A 83 3.02 -3.24 14.68
N THR A 84 2.47 -2.27 13.94
CA THR A 84 1.50 -2.54 12.87
C THR A 84 2.14 -3.27 11.68
N ILE A 85 3.35 -2.88 11.29
CA ILE A 85 4.13 -3.57 10.24
C ILE A 85 4.46 -5.01 10.68
N GLU A 86 4.93 -5.19 11.92
CA GLU A 86 5.21 -6.50 12.50
C GLU A 86 3.98 -7.40 12.51
N TYR A 87 2.79 -6.86 12.83
CA TYR A 87 1.54 -7.60 12.71
C TYR A 87 1.31 -8.10 11.28
N ALA A 88 1.44 -7.23 10.28
CA ALA A 88 1.24 -7.60 8.88
C ALA A 88 2.28 -8.64 8.39
N VAL A 89 3.53 -8.55 8.86
CA VAL A 89 4.56 -9.55 8.55
C VAL A 89 4.27 -10.88 9.25
N ALA A 90 3.99 -10.87 10.54
CA ALA A 90 3.88 -12.08 11.36
C ALA A 90 2.55 -12.82 11.21
N HIS A 91 1.44 -12.11 10.98
CA HIS A 91 0.09 -12.69 10.99
C HIS A 91 -0.58 -12.70 9.62
N ILE A 92 -0.26 -11.73 8.76
CA ILE A 92 -0.79 -11.67 7.38
C ILE A 92 0.20 -12.26 6.38
N HIS A 93 1.49 -12.31 6.75
CA HIS A 93 2.59 -12.83 5.94
C HIS A 93 2.81 -12.03 4.65
N THR A 94 2.64 -10.72 4.71
CA THR A 94 2.88 -9.82 3.58
C THR A 94 4.39 -9.72 3.28
N PRO A 95 4.85 -10.01 2.05
CA PRO A 95 6.27 -10.26 1.77
C PRO A 95 7.12 -9.01 1.48
N VAL A 96 6.50 -7.85 1.25
CA VAL A 96 7.20 -6.62 0.82
C VAL A 96 6.76 -5.45 1.69
N ILE A 97 7.73 -4.67 2.16
CA ILE A 97 7.52 -3.39 2.84
C ILE A 97 8.08 -2.27 1.96
N VAL A 98 7.27 -1.25 1.70
CA VAL A 98 7.67 -0.03 1.00
C VAL A 98 7.59 1.14 1.97
N VAL A 99 8.68 1.88 2.11
CA VAL A 99 8.70 3.19 2.76
C VAL A 99 8.54 4.25 1.68
N LEU A 100 7.36 4.87 1.62
CA LEU A 100 6.96 5.81 0.58
C LEU A 100 7.09 7.25 1.08
N GLY A 101 8.25 7.85 0.78
CA GLY A 101 8.47 9.28 0.94
C GLY A 101 7.89 10.09 -0.24
N HIS A 102 7.97 11.42 -0.12
CA HIS A 102 7.60 12.32 -1.21
C HIS A 102 8.33 13.67 -1.09
N GLU A 103 8.41 14.38 -2.21
CA GLU A 103 8.94 15.74 -2.25
C GLU A 103 7.99 16.73 -1.56
N ASN A 104 8.55 17.85 -1.06
CA ASN A 104 7.79 18.92 -0.40
C ASN A 104 6.93 18.42 0.78
N CYS A 105 7.51 17.54 1.60
CA CYS A 105 6.87 16.97 2.78
C CYS A 105 6.95 17.92 3.96
N GLY A 106 5.81 18.42 4.45
CA GLY A 106 5.76 19.38 5.56
C GLY A 106 6.29 18.87 6.92
N ALA A 107 6.59 17.57 7.05
CA ALA A 107 7.26 17.01 8.22
C ALA A 107 8.79 16.95 8.10
N VAL A 108 9.32 17.12 6.88
CA VAL A 108 10.76 17.08 6.55
C VAL A 108 11.29 18.47 6.19
N THR A 109 10.43 19.34 5.60
CA THR A 109 10.71 20.72 5.19
C THR A 109 11.50 21.51 6.22
#